data_AF-A0A0C9M0Y8-F1
#
_entry.id   AF-A0A0C9M0Y8-F1
#
_cell.length_a   1.000
_cell.length_b   1.000
_cell.length_c   1.000
_cell.angle_alpha   90.00
_cell.angle_beta   90.00
_cell.angle_gamma   90.00
#
_symmetry.space_group_name_H-M   'P 1'
#
loop_
_entity.id
_entity.type
_entity.pdbx_description
1 polymer ?
#
loop_
_entity_poly.entity_id
_entity_poly.type
_entity_poly.pdbx_seq_one_letter_code
_entity_poly.pdbx_strand_id
1 'polypeptide(L)'
;MQVFIKNFAGDTFALEVPESTTISTLSSLLALRTNLPASDLRLVYAGKHLSHSSSTLTDYNICRESTIHLALPLRGGAPKKIKCNFKDCKDRAQPIVGDCGFCSGHYCGKHRMLESHACSGLETCKEEEKRRNRERLEKERTVAIKGI
;
A
#
# COMPACT_ATOMS: atom_id res chain seq x y z
N MET A 1 -10.90 26.94 30.35
CA MET A 1 -10.61 27.90 29.27
C MET A 1 -11.39 27.53 28.01
N GLN A 2 -11.66 28.52 27.15
CA GLN A 2 -12.33 28.29 25.86
C GLN A 2 -11.28 28.28 24.76
N VAL A 3 -11.26 27.24 23.93
CA VAL A 3 -10.42 27.15 22.73
C VAL A 3 -11.31 26.98 21.50
N PHE A 4 -10.84 27.44 20.35
CA PHE A 4 -11.55 27.32 19.08
C PHE A 4 -10.91 26.25 18.22
N ILE A 5 -11.74 25.42 17.58
CA ILE A 5 -11.26 24.34 16.74
C ILE A 5 -11.83 24.53 15.35
N LYS A 6 -10.94 24.70 14.38
CA LYS A 6 -11.28 24.87 12.97
C LYS A 6 -11.18 23.53 12.24
N ASN A 7 -12.30 23.07 11.71
CA ASN A 7 -12.42 21.82 10.98
C ASN A 7 -11.92 21.94 9.52
N PHE A 8 -11.77 20.81 8.84
CA PHE A 8 -11.37 20.73 7.42
C PHE A 8 -12.35 21.46 6.49
N ALA A 9 -13.62 21.54 6.87
CA ALA A 9 -14.66 22.28 6.14
C ALA A 9 -14.53 23.81 6.28
N GLY A 10 -13.68 24.30 7.19
CA GLY A 10 -13.55 25.72 7.50
C GLY A 10 -14.41 26.19 8.68
N ASP A 11 -15.38 25.38 9.11
CA ASP A 11 -16.23 25.66 10.28
C ASP A 11 -15.40 25.67 11.56
N THR A 12 -15.72 26.62 12.44
CA THR A 12 -15.05 26.76 13.74
C THR A 12 -16.07 26.52 14.85
N PHE A 13 -15.73 25.65 15.80
CA PHE A 13 -16.54 25.42 16.99
C PHE A 13 -15.72 25.68 18.26
N ALA A 14 -16.39 26.18 19.29
CA ALA A 14 -15.79 26.38 20.59
C ALA A 14 -15.79 25.08 21.40
N LEU A 15 -14.70 24.83 22.12
CA LEU A 15 -14.57 23.74 23.07
C LEU A 15 -14.08 24.30 24.41
N GLU A 16 -14.76 23.93 25.48
CA GLU A 16 -14.40 24.32 26.83
C GLU A 16 -13.59 23.20 27.49
N VAL A 17 -12.34 23.50 27.83
CA VAL A 17 -11.37 22.56 28.41
C VAL A 17 -10.54 23.25 29.48
N PRO A 18 -10.13 22.56 30.56
CA PRO A 18 -9.15 23.10 31.50
C PRO A 18 -7.75 23.23 30.88
N GLU A 19 -6.90 24.09 31.46
CA GLU A 19 -5.53 24.32 30.97
C GLU A 19 -4.63 23.08 31.12
N SER A 20 -4.89 22.27 32.14
CA SER A 20 -4.22 21.00 32.41
C SER A 20 -4.62 19.85 31.48
N THR A 21 -5.50 20.09 30.51
CA THR A 21 -5.93 19.07 29.55
C THR A 21 -4.75 18.64 28.69
N THR A 22 -4.62 17.33 28.48
CA THR A 22 -3.59 16.75 27.61
C THR A 22 -4.04 16.72 26.15
N ILE A 23 -3.10 16.66 25.21
CA ILE A 23 -3.45 16.51 23.78
C ILE A 23 -4.24 15.22 23.52
N SER A 24 -3.97 14.15 24.26
CA SER A 24 -4.70 12.88 24.16
C SER A 24 -6.19 13.04 24.52
N THR A 25 -6.48 13.70 25.64
CA THR A 25 -7.86 13.94 26.08
C THR A 25 -8.59 14.89 25.14
N LEU A 26 -7.93 15.94 24.65
CA LEU A 26 -8.48 16.81 23.61
C LEU A 26 -8.84 16.04 22.33
N SER A 27 -7.97 15.12 21.88
CA SER A 27 -8.20 14.32 20.68
C SER A 27 -9.39 13.37 20.83
N SER A 28 -9.58 12.79 22.02
CA SER A 28 -10.75 11.96 22.33
C SER A 28 -12.06 12.75 22.32
N LEU A 29 -12.07 13.96 22.90
CA LEU A 29 -13.24 14.85 22.85
C LEU A 29 -13.58 15.24 21.41
N LEU A 30 -12.57 15.45 20.58
CA LEU A 30 -12.73 15.75 19.17
C LEU A 30 -13.23 14.58 18.34
N ALA A 31 -12.78 13.36 18.64
CA ALA A 31 -13.27 12.16 17.98
C ALA A 31 -14.79 12.01 18.16
N LEU A 32 -15.30 12.26 19.36
CA LEU A 32 -16.73 12.24 19.67
C LEU A 32 -17.52 13.32 18.91
N ARG A 33 -16.95 14.51 18.70
CA ARG A 33 -17.64 15.61 18.00
C ARG A 33 -17.58 15.50 16.48
N THR A 34 -16.48 14.99 15.94
CA THR A 34 -16.24 14.91 14.50
C THR A 34 -16.65 13.57 13.89
N ASN A 35 -16.97 12.56 14.71
CA ASN A 35 -17.22 11.18 14.29
C ASN A 35 -16.04 10.54 13.53
N LEU A 36 -14.83 11.02 13.78
CA LEU A 36 -13.59 10.48 13.21
C LEU A 36 -12.76 9.81 14.31
N PRO A 37 -12.06 8.70 14.01
CA PRO A 37 -11.22 8.05 15.00
C PRO A 37 -10.06 8.98 15.39
N ALA A 38 -9.69 8.96 16.67
CA ALA A 38 -8.62 9.82 17.21
C ALA A 38 -7.26 9.61 16.51
N SER A 39 -7.02 8.43 15.92
CA SER A 39 -5.82 8.13 15.12
C SER A 39 -5.69 8.98 13.86
N ASP A 40 -6.84 9.38 13.30
CA ASP A 40 -6.91 10.08 12.01
C ASP A 40 -6.94 11.59 12.20
N LEU A 41 -7.21 12.05 13.42
CA LEU A 41 -7.21 13.46 13.79
C LEU A 41 -5.77 13.95 13.97
N ARG A 42 -5.38 14.95 13.19
CA ARG A 42 -4.13 15.68 13.39
C ARG A 42 -4.45 17.09 13.83
N LEU A 43 -3.90 17.49 14.97
CA LEU A 43 -4.07 18.84 15.51
C LEU A 43 -2.83 19.68 15.21
N VAL A 44 -3.06 20.92 14.79
CA VAL A 44 -2.01 21.88 14.43
C VAL A 44 -2.28 23.21 15.13
N TYR A 45 -1.26 23.74 15.78
CA TYR A 45 -1.28 25.06 16.40
C TYR A 45 -0.01 25.83 16.05
N ALA A 46 -0.14 27.08 15.60
CA ALA A 46 0.98 27.93 15.20
C ALA A 46 1.99 27.25 14.25
N GLY A 47 1.50 26.42 13.32
CA GLY A 47 2.33 25.66 12.38
C GLY A 47 3.05 24.43 12.96
N LYS A 48 2.86 24.11 14.25
CA LYS A 48 3.41 22.92 14.90
C LYS A 48 2.33 21.85 15.06
N HIS A 49 2.67 20.61 14.73
CA HIS A 49 1.81 19.45 14.98
C HIS A 49 1.82 19.10 16.47
N LEU A 50 0.64 18.93 17.05
CA LEU A 50 0.49 18.48 18.44
C LEU A 50 0.60 16.95 18.46
N SER A 51 1.84 16.45 18.45
CA SER A 51 2.12 15.01 18.32
C SER A 51 2.29 14.28 19.66
N HIS A 52 2.61 14.99 20.73
CA HIS A 52 2.90 14.38 22.03
C HIS A 52 1.62 14.20 22.87
N SER A 53 1.28 12.95 23.18
CA SER A 53 0.08 12.57 23.93
C SER A 53 0.09 13.00 25.41
N SER A 54 1.28 13.11 26.01
CA SER A 54 1.47 13.46 27.43
C SER A 54 1.61 14.96 27.69
N SER A 55 1.82 15.77 26.65
CA SER A 55 1.93 17.22 26.79
C SER A 55 0.56 17.84 27.03
N THR A 56 0.54 18.85 27.89
CA THR A 56 -0.64 19.67 28.19
C THR A 56 -0.80 20.80 27.18
N LEU A 57 -1.96 21.45 27.17
CA LEU A 57 -2.19 22.65 26.35
C LEU A 57 -1.23 23.79 26.73
N THR A 58 -0.90 23.90 28.02
CA THR A 58 0.06 24.88 28.53
C THR A 58 1.47 24.66 27.98
N ASP A 59 1.90 23.41 27.79
CA ASP A 59 3.22 23.08 27.22
C ASP A 59 3.40 23.56 25.77
N TYR A 60 2.28 23.75 25.05
CA TYR A 60 2.27 24.31 23.70
C TYR A 60 1.93 25.81 23.66
N ASN A 61 1.88 26.46 24.83
CA ASN A 61 1.48 27.86 24.98
C ASN A 61 0.08 28.13 24.40
N ILE A 62 -0.83 27.15 24.46
CA ILE A 62 -2.21 27.30 23.99
C ILE A 62 -2.98 28.01 25.11
N CYS A 63 -3.30 29.28 24.88
CA CYS A 63 -4.05 30.11 25.81
C CYS A 63 -5.55 30.14 25.48
N ARG A 64 -6.33 30.78 26.36
CA ARG A 64 -7.74 31.12 26.09
C ARG A 64 -7.89 31.78 24.72
N GLU A 65 -8.94 31.43 24.00
CA GLU A 65 -9.28 31.93 22.66
C GLU A 65 -8.28 31.54 21.56
N SER A 66 -7.34 30.63 21.83
CA SER A 66 -6.47 30.06 20.80
C SER A 66 -7.27 29.23 19.79
N THR A 67 -6.88 29.30 18.52
CA THR A 67 -7.46 28.50 17.44
C THR A 67 -6.55 27.33 17.08
N ILE A 68 -7.06 26.10 17.22
CA ILE A 68 -6.40 24.86 16.83
C ILE A 68 -7.01 24.41 15.50
N HIS A 69 -6.17 24.02 14.56
CA HIS A 69 -6.59 23.53 13.26
C HIS A 69 -6.59 22.01 13.22
N LEU A 70 -7.68 21.43 12.71
CA LEU A 70 -7.71 20.05 12.27
C LEU A 70 -7.02 19.96 10.89
N ALA A 71 -5.94 19.18 10.79
CA ALA A 71 -5.21 18.91 9.55
C ALA A 71 -5.55 17.54 8.96
N LEU A 72 -5.90 17.49 7.67
CA LEU A 72 -6.26 16.23 7.02
C LEU A 72 -5.05 15.28 7.05
N PRO A 73 -5.25 13.97 7.30
CA PRO A 73 -4.20 13.02 7.04
C PRO A 73 -3.86 13.09 5.55
N LEU A 74 -2.62 13.47 5.23
CA LEU A 74 -2.12 13.37 3.87
C LEU A 74 -2.23 11.89 3.46
N ARG A 75 -3.18 11.56 2.58
CA ARG A 75 -3.21 10.29 1.84
C ARG A 75 -2.07 10.32 0.82
N GLY A 76 -0.84 10.37 1.32
CA GLY A 76 0.41 10.48 0.56
C GLY A 76 1.04 9.11 0.41
N GLY A 77 0.47 8.29 -0.45
CA GLY A 77 1.06 7.02 -0.86
C GLY A 77 0.66 6.77 -2.30
N ALA A 78 1.37 7.37 -3.26
CA ALA A 78 1.23 6.91 -4.64
C ALA A 78 1.47 5.39 -4.63
N PRO A 79 0.55 4.57 -5.15
CA PRO A 79 0.75 3.12 -5.17
C PRO A 79 2.11 2.86 -5.81
N LYS A 80 2.98 2.10 -5.12
CA LYS A 80 4.32 1.79 -5.62
C LYS A 80 4.16 1.27 -7.04
N LYS A 81 4.68 2.01 -8.02
CA LYS A 81 4.58 1.64 -9.44
C LYS A 81 5.28 0.30 -9.62
N ILE A 82 4.52 -0.76 -9.83
CA ILE A 82 5.04 -2.11 -10.08
C ILE A 82 5.92 -2.04 -11.34
N LYS A 83 7.13 -2.60 -11.26
CA LYS A 83 8.09 -2.65 -12.37
C LYS A 83 7.99 -4.00 -13.07
N CYS A 84 8.45 -4.04 -14.32
CA CYS A 84 8.60 -5.28 -15.04
C CYS A 84 9.60 -6.22 -14.34
N ASN A 85 9.27 -7.50 -14.25
CA ASN A 85 10.09 -8.55 -13.64
C ASN A 85 11.14 -9.13 -14.61
N PHE A 86 11.17 -8.68 -15.86
CA PHE A 86 12.13 -9.13 -16.86
C PHE A 86 13.52 -8.54 -16.60
N LYS A 87 14.58 -9.35 -16.76
CA LYS A 87 15.97 -8.92 -16.57
C LYS A 87 16.27 -7.70 -17.46
N ASP A 88 16.91 -6.69 -16.87
CA ASP A 88 17.27 -5.43 -17.51
C ASP A 88 16.12 -4.54 -18.02
N CYS A 89 14.85 -4.91 -17.75
CA CYS A 89 13.70 -4.08 -18.08
C CYS A 89 13.40 -3.05 -16.98
N LYS A 90 13.46 -1.76 -17.31
CA LYS A 90 13.11 -0.66 -16.39
C LYS A 90 11.68 -0.12 -16.60
N ASP A 91 10.94 -0.68 -17.57
CA ASP A 91 9.59 -0.24 -17.89
C ASP A 91 8.58 -0.62 -16.78
N ARG A 92 7.52 0.17 -16.68
CA ARG A 92 6.42 -0.06 -15.73
C ARG A 92 5.61 -1.28 -16.15
N ALA A 93 5.21 -2.10 -15.16
CA ALA A 93 4.24 -3.16 -15.39
C ALA A 93 2.87 -2.57 -15.73
N GLN A 94 2.14 -3.25 -16.61
CA GLN A 94 0.81 -2.82 -17.04
C GLN A 94 -0.25 -3.27 -16.02
N PRO A 95 -1.11 -2.37 -15.51
CA PRO A 95 -1.96 -2.65 -14.35
C PRO A 95 -3.13 -3.61 -14.61
N ILE A 96 -3.66 -3.69 -15.84
CA ILE A 96 -4.82 -4.53 -16.19
C ILE A 96 -4.37 -5.89 -16.77
N VAL A 97 -3.08 -6.01 -17.07
CA VAL A 97 -2.57 -6.81 -18.18
C VAL A 97 -1.26 -7.50 -17.78
N GLY A 98 -0.65 -7.11 -16.65
CA GLY A 98 0.72 -7.44 -16.30
C GLY A 98 0.94 -8.81 -15.66
N ASP A 99 -0.10 -9.52 -15.24
CA ASP A 99 0.05 -10.82 -14.60
C ASP A 99 0.10 -11.93 -15.64
N CYS A 100 1.21 -12.67 -15.64
CA CYS A 100 1.34 -13.86 -16.46
C CYS A 100 0.54 -15.00 -15.82
N GLY A 101 -0.36 -15.65 -16.58
CA GLY A 101 -1.16 -16.77 -16.06
C GLY A 101 -0.36 -18.02 -15.65
N PHE A 102 0.94 -18.05 -15.95
CA PHE A 102 1.84 -19.19 -15.73
C PHE A 102 2.97 -18.89 -14.74
N CYS A 103 3.17 -17.63 -14.35
CA CYS A 103 4.17 -17.24 -13.35
C CYS A 103 3.71 -16.03 -12.55
N SER A 104 4.16 -15.88 -11.31
CA SER A 104 3.81 -14.76 -10.43
C SER A 104 4.50 -13.42 -10.78
N GLY A 105 5.00 -13.27 -12.01
CA GLY A 105 5.72 -12.08 -12.46
C GLY A 105 4.79 -11.01 -13.05
N HIS A 106 5.16 -9.74 -12.85
CA HIS A 106 4.51 -8.59 -13.47
C HIS A 106 5.31 -8.07 -14.66
N TYR A 107 4.67 -7.80 -15.79
CA TYR A 107 5.38 -7.42 -17.02
C TYR A 107 4.88 -6.12 -17.66
N CYS A 108 5.80 -5.42 -18.33
CA CYS A 108 5.46 -4.28 -19.18
C CYS A 108 4.86 -4.77 -20.51
N GLY A 109 4.33 -3.85 -21.33
CA GLY A 109 3.73 -4.22 -22.62
C GLY A 109 4.68 -4.97 -23.57
N LYS A 110 5.99 -4.75 -23.46
CA LYS A 110 7.01 -5.43 -24.29
C LYS A 110 7.29 -6.88 -23.86
N HIS A 111 7.22 -7.16 -22.55
CA HIS A 111 7.55 -8.47 -21.97
C HIS A 111 6.32 -9.24 -21.48
N ARG A 112 5.11 -8.78 -21.82
CA ARG A 112 3.85 -9.42 -21.42
C ARG A 112 3.67 -10.80 -22.03
N MET A 113 4.13 -10.99 -23.26
CA MET A 113 4.03 -12.26 -23.98
C MET A 113 4.92 -13.31 -23.30
N LEU A 114 4.42 -14.55 -23.24
CA LEU A 114 5.13 -15.67 -22.62
C LEU A 114 6.50 -15.93 -23.25
N GLU A 115 6.58 -15.75 -24.57
CA GLU A 115 7.80 -15.89 -25.37
C GLU A 115 8.82 -14.80 -25.00
N SER A 116 8.35 -13.56 -24.79
CA SER A 116 9.22 -12.41 -24.53
C SER A 116 9.88 -12.41 -23.16
N HIS A 117 9.30 -13.08 -22.16
CA HIS A 117 9.91 -13.19 -20.82
C HIS A 117 10.41 -14.59 -20.47
N ALA A 118 10.42 -15.52 -21.44
CA ALA A 118 10.80 -16.92 -21.25
C ALA A 118 10.15 -17.51 -20.01
N CYS A 119 8.80 -17.55 -20.00
CA CYS A 119 8.03 -17.94 -18.83
C CYS A 119 8.48 -19.30 -18.26
N SER A 120 8.90 -19.33 -16.99
CA SER A 120 9.33 -20.56 -16.32
C SER A 120 8.25 -21.65 -16.27
N GLY A 121 6.97 -21.28 -16.32
CA GLY A 121 5.85 -22.23 -16.37
C GLY A 121 5.63 -22.88 -17.73
N LEU A 122 6.26 -22.41 -18.81
CA LEU A 122 6.19 -23.05 -20.13
C LEU A 122 7.17 -24.21 -20.28
N GLU A 123 8.34 -24.13 -19.64
CA GLU A 123 9.36 -25.18 -19.72
C GLU A 123 8.84 -26.48 -19.12
N THR A 124 8.13 -26.41 -17.99
CA THR A 124 7.55 -27.58 -17.31
C THR A 124 6.51 -28.31 -18.16
N CYS A 125 5.59 -27.60 -18.83
CA CYS A 125 4.58 -28.23 -19.68
C CYS A 125 5.18 -28.89 -20.94
N LYS A 126 6.16 -28.24 -21.58
CA LYS A 126 6.79 -28.76 -22.80
C LYS A 126 7.71 -29.96 -22.50
N GLU A 127 8.40 -29.94 -21.36
CA GLU A 127 9.20 -31.07 -20.89
C GLU A 127 8.33 -32.27 -20.54
N GLU A 128 7.17 -32.03 -19.90
CA GLU A 128 6.23 -33.10 -19.57
C GLU A 128 5.65 -33.80 -20.82
N GLU A 129 5.32 -33.04 -21.86
CA GLU A 129 4.86 -33.60 -23.14
C GLU A 129 5.96 -34.43 -23.82
N LYS A 130 7.20 -33.91 -23.86
CA LYS A 130 8.36 -34.64 -24.41
C LYS A 130 8.64 -35.93 -23.65
N ARG A 131 8.50 -35.92 -22.32
CA ARG A 131 8.65 -37.12 -21.48
C ARG A 131 7.60 -38.17 -21.84
N ARG A 132 6.33 -37.77 -21.95
CA ARG A 132 5.23 -38.67 -22.34
C ARG A 132 5.44 -39.28 -23.73
N ASN A 133 5.89 -38.47 -24.70
CA ASN A 133 6.20 -38.96 -26.04
C ASN A 133 7.42 -39.89 -26.06
N ARG A 134 8.46 -39.59 -25.27
CA ARG A 134 9.63 -40.47 -25.11
C ARG A 134 9.23 -41.84 -24.55
N GLU A 135 8.45 -41.87 -23.47
CA GLU A 135 7.97 -43.13 -22.87
C GLU A 135 7.14 -43.95 -23.86
N ARG A 136 6.35 -43.29 -24.71
CA ARG A 136 5.59 -43.98 -25.77
C ARG A 136 6.51 -44.58 -26.84
N LEU A 137 7.47 -43.81 -27.33
CA LEU A 137 8.48 -44.26 -28.31
C LEU A 137 9.35 -45.40 -27.76
N GLU A 138 9.70 -45.37 -26.48
CA GLU A 138 10.46 -46.44 -25.83
C GLU A 138 9.65 -47.74 -25.72
N LYS A 139 8.34 -47.67 -25.44
CA LYS A 139 7.45 -48.85 -25.45
C LYS A 139 7.27 -49.44 -26.85
N GLU A 140 7.23 -48.59 -27.87
CA GLU A 140 7.10 -48.98 -29.28
C GLU A 140 8.46 -49.35 -29.92
N ARG A 141 9.56 -49.26 -29.16
CA ARG A 141 10.90 -49.52 -29.67
C ARG A 141 11.10 -51.02 -29.96
N THR A 142 11.14 -51.36 -31.24
CA THR A 142 11.52 -52.70 -31.68
C THR A 142 13.02 -52.91 -31.54
N VAL A 143 13.43 -54.04 -30.95
CA VAL A 143 14.84 -54.44 -30.86
C VAL A 143 15.11 -55.45 -31.96
N ALA A 144 16.09 -55.16 -32.81
CA ALA A 144 16.56 -56.14 -33.79
C ALA A 144 17.18 -57.32 -33.04
N ILE A 145 16.53 -58.49 -33.11
CA ILE A 145 17.09 -59.75 -32.60
C ILE A 145 18.25 -60.10 -33.54
N LYS A 146 19.49 -59.87 -33.11
CA LYS A 146 20.68 -60.32 -33.83
C LYS A 146 20.91 -61.80 -33.54
N GLY A 147 20.71 -62.64 -34.55
CA GLY A 147 21.14 -64.05 -34.55
C GLY A 147 20.02 -65.01 -34.93
N ILE A 148 20.01 -65.41 -36.21
CA ILE A 148 19.67 -66.77 -36.63
C ILE A 148 20.95 -67.32 -37.26
#